data_AF-A0A6B2DNI3-F1
#
_entry.id   AF-A0A6B2DNI3-F1
#
_cell.length_a   1.000
_cell.length_b   1.000
_cell.length_c   1.000
_cell.angle_alpha   90.00
_cell.angle_beta   90.00
_cell.angle_gamma   90.00
#
_symmetry.space_group_name_H-M   'P 1'
#
loop_
_entity.id
_entity.type
_entity.pdbx_description
1 polymer ?
#
loop_
_entity_poly.entity_id
_entity_poly.type
_entity_poly.pdbx_seq_one_letter_code
_entity_poly.pdbx_strand_id
1 'polypeptide(L)'
;MITDSPHLYRRNGVINSVPEEVLSNSLMQAGRVEQYGLASILTLKHLAVQARSSYGFLRGIVERKFDPYTDIKIKRTNGRIMRPVSSPSPGLMPIQRWILAHIVSRLGTHPNSFAYTRNKSIKSCASKHLGANWLVRLDVQNFFESIDESSVYRVFAEAGYQPLAAFELARICTRYAPHAHHVDAERFRSKSHYATIRQYNMPYMGFVPQGAPTSGALANLVAKDLDLTLTQVAEKYGAAYTRYSDDMTFSSTSKFTRSKALSLIEESRTALFMNGFRLHDKKTQIQPPGARKTILGLLVDGDSVHLNKRIRSRIENHVRGAEKFGLRSHYSHVNFASLEGFVNHVSGLIAFWLDIDPENSQDIQKRWKETLRRDGWHQVDYWRM
;
A
#
# COMPACT_ATOMS: atom_id res chain seq x y z
N MET A 1 7.31 -2.83 26.14
CA MET A 1 8.52 -2.11 25.69
C MET A 1 9.66 -2.45 26.65
N ILE A 2 10.90 -2.45 26.17
CA ILE A 2 12.06 -2.70 27.03
C ILE A 2 12.17 -1.59 28.08
N THR A 3 11.85 -0.35 27.72
CA THR A 3 11.90 0.81 28.62
C THR A 3 10.70 0.93 29.55
N ASP A 4 9.72 0.03 29.52
CA ASP A 4 8.59 0.06 30.47
C ASP A 4 9.07 -0.15 31.92
N SER A 5 10.14 -0.94 32.11
CA SER A 5 10.80 -1.08 33.40
C SER A 5 12.30 -1.32 33.22
N PRO A 6 13.10 -0.24 33.07
CA PRO A 6 14.54 -0.35 32.83
C PRO A 6 15.25 -1.06 34.00
N HIS A 7 14.76 -0.91 35.23
CA HIS A 7 15.31 -1.60 36.40
C HIS A 7 15.05 -3.10 36.36
N LEU A 8 13.85 -3.56 35.96
CA LEU A 8 13.58 -4.99 35.81
C LEU A 8 14.41 -5.58 34.67
N TYR A 9 14.55 -4.85 33.55
CA TYR A 9 15.41 -5.28 32.46
C TYR A 9 16.86 -5.46 32.91
N ARG A 10 17.45 -4.48 33.62
CA ARG A 10 18.81 -4.60 34.18
C ARG A 10 18.92 -5.76 35.16
N ARG A 11 18.01 -5.85 36.13
CA ARG A 11 18.02 -6.93 37.13
C ARG A 11 17.98 -8.31 36.48
N ASN A 12 17.08 -8.51 35.51
CA ASN A 12 17.00 -9.77 34.77
C ASN A 12 18.26 -10.03 33.95
N GLY A 13 18.84 -9.00 33.34
CA GLY A 13 20.12 -9.08 32.63
C GLY A 13 21.27 -9.56 33.51
N VAL A 14 21.42 -8.97 34.70
CA VAL A 14 22.44 -9.35 35.69
C VAL A 14 22.25 -10.79 36.16
N ILE A 15 21.00 -11.21 36.43
CA ILE A 15 20.68 -12.61 36.78
C ILE A 15 21.12 -13.58 35.68
N ASN A 16 21.07 -13.16 34.41
CA ASN A 16 21.50 -13.95 33.25
C ASN A 16 22.98 -13.70 32.86
N SER A 17 23.78 -13.12 33.75
CA SER A 17 25.21 -12.83 33.53
C SER A 17 25.51 -11.99 32.28
N VAL A 18 24.58 -11.10 31.89
CA VAL A 18 24.80 -10.16 30.78
C VAL A 18 25.66 -8.99 31.28
N PRO A 19 26.73 -8.59 30.57
CA PRO A 19 27.57 -7.46 30.97
C PRO A 19 26.78 -6.15 31.09
N GLU A 20 27.08 -5.34 32.10
CA GLU A 20 26.38 -4.09 32.39
C GLU A 20 26.43 -3.10 31.21
N GLU A 21 27.55 -3.05 30.50
CA GLU A 21 27.71 -2.25 29.29
C GLU A 21 26.70 -2.64 28.20
N VAL A 22 26.50 -3.96 27.99
CA VAL A 22 25.53 -4.48 27.01
C VAL A 22 24.10 -4.11 27.42
N LEU A 23 23.77 -4.19 28.72
CA LEU A 23 22.46 -3.81 29.25
C LEU A 23 22.21 -2.31 29.07
N SER A 24 23.21 -1.47 29.37
CA SER A 24 23.14 -0.03 29.19
C SER A 24 22.95 0.35 27.72
N ASN A 25 23.76 -0.22 26.82
CA ASN A 25 23.64 -0.01 25.38
C ASN A 25 22.29 -0.47 24.82
N SER A 26 21.78 -1.61 25.31
CA SER A 26 20.47 -2.13 24.93
C SER A 26 19.34 -1.21 25.35
N LEU A 27 19.38 -0.66 26.57
CA LEU A 27 18.39 0.30 27.06
C LEU A 27 18.43 1.62 26.30
N MET A 28 19.63 2.15 26.04
CA MET A 28 19.78 3.36 25.22
C MET A 28 19.21 3.16 23.82
N GLN A 29 19.54 2.02 23.19
CA GLN A 29 19.04 1.72 21.85
C GLN A 29 17.52 1.49 21.83
N ALA A 30 16.96 0.82 22.83
CA ALA A 30 15.51 0.65 22.94
C ALA A 30 14.81 2.00 23.11
N GLY A 31 15.31 2.88 23.98
CA GLY A 31 14.76 4.21 24.20
C GLY A 31 14.71 5.07 22.94
N ARG A 32 15.72 4.96 22.05
CA ARG A 32 15.77 5.72 20.78
C ARG A 32 14.57 5.47 19.88
N VAL A 33 14.05 4.25 19.86
CA VAL A 33 12.93 3.87 18.99
C VAL A 33 11.60 3.86 19.74
N GLU A 34 11.59 3.45 21.02
CA GLU A 34 10.40 3.36 21.85
C GLU A 34 9.82 4.74 22.20
N GLN A 35 10.64 5.81 22.24
CA GLN A 35 10.14 7.19 22.40
C GLN A 35 9.21 7.65 21.26
N TYR A 36 9.36 7.07 20.07
CA TYR A 36 8.48 7.31 18.92
C TYR A 36 7.36 6.27 18.83
N GLY A 37 7.17 5.50 19.91
CA GLY A 37 6.21 4.40 19.98
C GLY A 37 6.59 3.20 19.11
N LEU A 38 7.82 3.06 18.62
CA LEU A 38 8.22 1.91 17.81
C LEU A 38 8.64 0.75 18.72
N ALA A 39 8.36 -0.50 18.34
CA ALA A 39 8.84 -1.65 19.11
C ALA A 39 10.36 -1.84 18.98
N SER A 40 11.07 -1.99 20.10
CA SER A 40 12.51 -2.20 20.07
C SER A 40 12.90 -3.57 19.51
N ILE A 41 13.83 -3.56 18.55
CA ILE A 41 14.49 -4.77 18.00
C ILE A 41 15.99 -4.59 18.18
N LEU A 42 16.59 -5.44 19.02
CA LEU A 42 18.01 -5.39 19.35
C LEU A 42 18.82 -6.39 18.52
N THR A 43 18.21 -7.53 18.18
CA THR A 43 18.81 -8.60 17.39
C THR A 43 17.73 -9.33 16.59
N LEU A 44 18.13 -10.10 15.57
CA LEU A 44 17.21 -11.01 14.87
C LEU A 44 16.53 -12.02 15.79
N LYS A 45 17.23 -12.50 16.83
CA LYS A 45 16.64 -13.41 17.84
C LYS A 45 15.59 -12.69 18.68
N HIS A 46 15.79 -11.41 19.00
CA HIS A 46 14.78 -10.62 19.69
C HIS A 46 13.50 -10.47 18.83
N LEU A 47 13.65 -10.18 17.53
CA LEU A 47 12.51 -10.16 16.60
C LEU A 47 11.80 -11.51 16.52
N ALA A 48 12.55 -12.62 16.47
CA ALA A 48 11.97 -13.96 16.44
C ALA A 48 11.04 -14.21 17.64
N VAL A 49 11.48 -13.84 18.84
CA VAL A 49 10.67 -13.98 20.07
C VAL A 49 9.42 -13.09 20.02
N GLN A 50 9.58 -11.80 19.66
CA GLN A 50 8.44 -10.87 19.61
C GLN A 50 7.40 -11.24 18.55
N ALA A 51 7.85 -11.69 17.38
CA ALA A 51 6.99 -12.10 16.28
C ALA A 51 6.53 -13.57 16.36
N ARG A 52 6.86 -14.28 17.46
CA ARG A 52 6.53 -15.70 17.68
C ARG A 52 6.96 -16.61 16.52
N SER A 53 8.19 -16.42 16.06
CA SER A 53 8.82 -17.19 14.99
C SER A 53 10.13 -17.83 15.46
N SER A 54 10.67 -18.77 14.68
CA SER A 54 11.96 -19.37 14.97
C SER A 54 13.10 -18.50 14.44
N TYR A 55 14.18 -18.40 15.21
CA TYR A 55 15.39 -17.68 14.79
C TYR A 55 15.97 -18.27 13.49
N GLY A 56 15.99 -19.61 13.38
CA GLY A 56 16.49 -20.29 12.18
C GLY A 56 15.71 -19.95 10.92
N PHE A 57 14.38 -19.82 11.01
CA PHE A 57 13.54 -19.41 9.88
C PHE A 57 13.85 -17.98 9.43
N LEU A 58 13.87 -17.02 10.37
CA LEU A 58 14.23 -15.64 10.06
C LEU A 58 15.63 -15.52 9.49
N ARG A 59 16.59 -16.24 10.08
CA ARG A 59 17.98 -16.25 9.61
C ARG A 59 18.07 -16.80 8.20
N GLY A 60 17.33 -17.86 7.87
CA GLY A 60 17.25 -18.39 6.50
C GLY A 60 16.70 -17.39 5.49
N ILE A 61 15.71 -16.58 5.88
CA ILE A 61 15.18 -15.50 5.04
C ILE A 61 16.23 -14.41 4.82
N VAL A 62 16.89 -13.94 5.89
CA VAL A 62 17.90 -12.88 5.78
C VAL A 62 19.12 -13.35 4.98
N GLU A 63 19.52 -14.61 5.10
CA GLU A 63 20.57 -15.23 4.29
C GLU A 63 20.11 -15.58 2.86
N ARG A 64 18.84 -15.31 2.51
CA ARG A 64 18.24 -15.62 1.20
C ARG A 64 18.37 -17.11 0.81
N LYS A 65 18.34 -18.03 1.79
CA LYS A 65 18.50 -19.48 1.59
C LYS A 65 17.37 -20.14 0.79
N PHE A 66 16.19 -19.52 0.77
CA PHE A 66 15.01 -19.98 0.04
C PHE A 66 14.12 -18.79 -0.32
N ASP A 67 13.15 -18.98 -1.22
CA ASP A 67 12.14 -17.97 -1.52
C ASP A 67 10.93 -18.14 -0.59
N PRO A 68 10.66 -17.19 0.34
CA PRO A 68 9.51 -17.28 1.23
C PRO A 68 8.22 -16.73 0.60
N TYR A 69 8.14 -16.61 -0.73
CA TYR A 69 6.99 -16.07 -1.45
C TYR A 69 6.44 -17.04 -2.49
N THR A 70 5.16 -16.88 -2.81
CA THR A 70 4.49 -17.61 -3.88
C THR A 70 3.76 -16.63 -4.79
N ASP A 71 4.00 -16.75 -6.10
CA ASP A 71 3.38 -15.88 -7.09
C ASP A 71 1.98 -16.37 -7.48
N ILE A 72 0.98 -15.52 -7.24
CA ILE A 72 -0.40 -15.73 -7.65
C ILE A 72 -0.61 -15.04 -9.00
N LYS A 73 -0.79 -15.84 -10.05
CA LYS A 73 -1.03 -15.34 -11.42
C LYS A 73 -2.53 -15.14 -11.64
N ILE A 74 -2.94 -13.88 -11.82
CA ILE A 74 -4.33 -13.54 -12.13
C ILE A 74 -4.46 -13.34 -13.65
N LYS A 75 -5.37 -14.07 -14.29
CA LYS A 75 -5.70 -13.87 -15.72
C LYS A 75 -6.74 -12.76 -15.85
N ARG A 76 -6.57 -11.85 -16.80
CA ARG A 76 -7.62 -10.88 -17.17
C ARG A 76 -8.75 -11.57 -17.92
N THR A 77 -9.92 -10.94 -17.91
CA THR A 77 -11.10 -11.31 -18.73
C THR A 77 -10.79 -11.37 -20.22
N ASN A 78 -9.76 -10.66 -20.70
CA ASN A 78 -9.29 -10.69 -22.08
C ASN A 78 -8.11 -11.66 -22.34
N GLY A 79 -7.86 -12.60 -21.44
CA GLY A 79 -6.82 -13.63 -21.56
C GLY A 79 -5.38 -13.18 -21.25
N ARG A 80 -5.12 -11.87 -21.12
CA ARG A 80 -3.77 -11.36 -20.78
C ARG A 80 -3.44 -11.64 -19.31
N ILE A 81 -2.24 -12.19 -19.07
CA ILE A 81 -1.73 -12.44 -17.71
C ILE A 81 -1.38 -11.10 -17.05
N MET A 82 -1.87 -10.87 -15.83
CA MET A 82 -1.47 -9.70 -15.02
C MET A 82 -0.08 -9.90 -14.42
N ARG A 83 0.54 -8.82 -13.94
CA ARG A 83 1.69 -8.94 -13.05
C ARG A 83 1.32 -9.87 -11.88
N PRO A 84 2.18 -10.83 -11.52
CA PRO A 84 1.89 -11.73 -10.42
C PRO A 84 1.84 -10.95 -9.10
N VAL A 85 0.98 -11.39 -8.19
CA VAL A 85 0.98 -10.92 -6.80
C VAL A 85 1.80 -11.90 -5.98
N SER A 86 2.89 -11.44 -5.37
CA SER A 86 3.77 -12.24 -4.54
C SER A 86 3.23 -12.30 -3.11
N SER A 87 2.61 -13.43 -2.75
CA SER A 87 2.10 -13.68 -1.41
C SER A 87 3.20 -14.25 -0.52
N PRO A 88 3.48 -13.69 0.67
CA PRO A 88 4.36 -14.31 1.64
C PRO A 88 3.84 -15.69 2.07
N SER A 89 4.76 -16.58 2.44
CA SER A 89 4.45 -17.87 3.02
C SER A 89 3.69 -17.72 4.35
N PRO A 90 2.91 -18.74 4.78
CA PRO A 90 2.23 -18.71 6.07
C PRO A 90 3.14 -18.45 7.27
N GLY A 91 4.44 -18.78 7.18
CA GLY A 91 5.44 -18.48 8.20
C GLY A 91 5.91 -17.02 8.20
N LEU A 92 6.03 -16.38 7.02
CA LEU A 92 6.50 -14.99 6.90
C LEU A 92 5.37 -13.97 7.11
N MET A 93 4.14 -14.31 6.72
CA MET A 93 3.02 -13.36 6.76
C MET A 93 2.73 -12.80 8.17
N PRO A 94 2.68 -13.59 9.26
CA PRO A 94 2.47 -13.06 10.61
C PRO A 94 3.60 -12.13 11.08
N ILE A 95 4.83 -12.42 10.69
CA ILE A 95 6.03 -11.64 11.03
C ILE A 95 5.96 -10.26 10.37
N GLN A 96 5.65 -10.21 9.07
CA GLN A 96 5.47 -8.93 8.36
C GLN A 96 4.27 -8.16 8.90
N ARG A 97 3.17 -8.81 9.27
CA ARG A 97 2.04 -8.13 9.96
C ARG A 97 2.45 -7.55 11.31
N TRP A 98 3.27 -8.27 12.07
CA TRP A 98 3.80 -7.79 13.33
C TRP A 98 4.68 -6.56 13.12
N ILE A 99 5.61 -6.59 12.16
CA ILE A 99 6.48 -5.46 11.78
C ILE A 99 5.63 -4.26 11.32
N LEU A 100 4.60 -4.51 10.51
CA LEU A 100 3.67 -3.47 10.08
C LEU A 100 3.01 -2.78 11.27
N ALA A 101 2.40 -3.55 12.17
CA ALA A 101 1.61 -3.02 13.28
C ALA A 101 2.45 -2.29 14.35
N HIS A 102 3.66 -2.77 14.62
CA HIS A 102 4.47 -2.29 15.74
C HIS A 102 5.60 -1.33 15.34
N ILE A 103 5.90 -1.25 14.04
CA ILE A 103 6.99 -0.43 13.50
C ILE A 103 6.48 0.43 12.35
N VAL A 104 6.21 -0.17 11.18
CA VAL A 104 6.06 0.57 9.92
C VAL A 104 4.85 1.51 9.92
N SER A 105 3.70 1.07 10.45
CA SER A 105 2.48 1.90 10.52
C SER A 105 2.54 3.03 11.55
N ARG A 106 3.56 3.03 12.43
CA ARG A 106 3.78 4.10 13.41
C ARG A 106 4.69 5.20 12.88
N LEU A 107 5.36 4.95 11.75
CA LEU A 107 6.16 5.95 11.04
C LEU A 107 5.26 6.89 10.24
N GLY A 108 5.53 8.20 10.33
CA GLY A 108 4.74 9.22 9.64
C GLY A 108 4.97 9.23 8.12
N THR A 109 3.91 9.00 7.36
CA THR A 109 3.88 9.13 5.89
C THR A 109 3.54 10.56 5.45
N HIS A 110 3.76 10.87 4.17
CA HIS A 110 3.43 12.19 3.63
C HIS A 110 1.90 12.46 3.65
N PRO A 111 1.44 13.68 4.04
CA PRO A 111 0.00 14.01 4.10
C PRO A 111 -0.74 13.81 2.77
N ASN A 112 -0.07 14.07 1.65
CA ASN A 112 -0.64 13.90 0.29
C ASN A 112 -0.54 12.45 -0.25
N SER A 113 -0.04 11.50 0.54
CA SER A 113 -0.05 10.06 0.20
C SER A 113 -1.26 9.38 0.83
N PHE A 114 -2.15 8.80 0.01
CA PHE A 114 -3.46 8.31 0.45
C PHE A 114 -3.58 6.78 0.51
N ALA A 115 -2.92 6.06 -0.40
CA ALA A 115 -2.99 4.60 -0.39
C ALA A 115 -2.34 4.02 0.88
N TYR A 116 -2.76 2.81 1.29
CA TYR A 116 -2.15 2.04 2.38
C TYR A 116 -2.04 2.77 3.73
N THR A 117 -2.79 3.85 3.92
CA THR A 117 -2.76 4.68 5.13
C THR A 117 -4.11 4.58 5.81
N ARG A 118 -4.10 4.34 7.13
CA ARG A 118 -5.33 4.25 7.92
C ARG A 118 -6.12 5.56 7.82
N ASN A 119 -7.44 5.46 7.77
CA ASN A 119 -8.38 6.60 7.67
C ASN A 119 -8.24 7.46 6.40
N LYS A 120 -7.51 6.97 5.38
CA LYS A 120 -7.51 7.55 4.03
C LYS A 120 -8.19 6.57 3.08
N SER A 121 -8.98 7.11 2.17
CA SER A 121 -9.75 6.38 1.16
C SER A 121 -9.56 6.99 -0.22
N ILE A 122 -9.94 6.24 -1.26
CA ILE A 122 -10.01 6.76 -2.63
C ILE A 122 -10.90 8.02 -2.72
N LYS A 123 -11.96 8.10 -1.90
CA LYS A 123 -12.86 9.26 -1.82
C LYS A 123 -12.10 10.47 -1.28
N SER A 124 -11.41 10.30 -0.15
CA SER A 124 -10.63 11.39 0.46
C SER A 124 -9.52 11.91 -0.47
N CYS A 125 -8.90 11.03 -1.26
CA CYS A 125 -7.92 11.39 -2.27
C CYS A 125 -8.56 12.18 -3.42
N ALA A 126 -9.65 11.66 -3.99
CA ALA A 126 -10.39 12.30 -5.07
C ALA A 126 -10.95 13.67 -4.65
N SER A 127 -11.41 13.79 -3.39
CA SER A 127 -12.00 15.02 -2.84
C SER A 127 -11.03 16.20 -2.83
N LYS A 128 -9.70 15.95 -2.81
CA LYS A 128 -8.69 17.02 -2.91
C LYS A 128 -8.69 17.76 -4.25
N HIS A 129 -9.40 17.23 -5.24
CA HIS A 129 -9.38 17.71 -6.61
C HIS A 129 -10.78 18.11 -7.13
N LEU A 130 -11.77 18.26 -6.23
CA LEU A 130 -13.08 18.79 -6.58
C LEU A 130 -12.96 20.22 -7.14
N GLY A 131 -13.82 20.55 -8.10
CA GLY A 131 -13.81 21.87 -8.76
C GLY A 131 -12.58 22.13 -9.66
N ALA A 132 -11.77 21.13 -9.98
CA ALA A 132 -10.59 21.30 -10.82
C ALA A 132 -10.93 21.39 -12.31
N ASN A 133 -10.45 22.44 -12.98
CA ASN A 133 -10.62 22.62 -14.43
C ASN A 133 -9.60 21.81 -15.23
N TRP A 134 -8.40 21.63 -14.67
CA TRP A 134 -7.31 20.85 -15.24
C TRP A 134 -6.91 19.72 -14.31
N LEU A 135 -6.70 18.53 -14.88
CA LEU A 135 -6.01 17.43 -14.20
C LEU A 135 -4.81 16.98 -15.01
N VAL A 136 -3.69 16.72 -14.33
CA VAL A 136 -2.54 16.02 -14.88
C VAL A 136 -2.34 14.76 -14.04
N ARG A 137 -2.40 13.60 -14.68
CA ARG A 137 -2.23 12.31 -14.04
C ARG A 137 -0.94 11.68 -14.50
N LEU A 138 -0.13 11.27 -13.54
CA LEU A 138 1.12 10.56 -13.74
C LEU A 138 1.00 9.17 -13.10
N ASP A 139 1.74 8.19 -13.63
CA ASP A 139 1.79 6.82 -13.10
C ASP A 139 3.25 6.40 -13.03
N VAL A 140 3.63 5.66 -11.98
CA VAL A 140 5.00 5.14 -11.83
C VAL A 140 5.11 3.75 -12.44
N GLN A 141 6.10 3.56 -13.32
CA GLN A 141 6.39 2.26 -13.88
C GLN A 141 6.93 1.32 -12.80
N ASN A 142 6.28 0.15 -12.62
CA ASN A 142 6.72 -0.91 -11.70
C ASN A 142 7.04 -0.36 -10.29
N PHE A 143 6.09 0.36 -9.69
CA PHE A 143 6.30 1.12 -8.46
C PHE A 143 6.92 0.31 -7.33
N PHE A 144 6.37 -0.87 -7.01
CA PHE A 144 6.90 -1.74 -5.96
C PHE A 144 8.28 -2.30 -6.33
N GLU A 145 8.44 -2.76 -7.57
CA GLU A 145 9.68 -3.30 -8.10
C GLU A 145 10.72 -2.22 -8.46
N SER A 146 10.44 -0.95 -8.15
CA SER A 146 11.44 0.13 -8.20
C SER A 146 12.04 0.40 -6.82
N ILE A 147 11.47 -0.18 -5.76
CA ILE A 147 11.91 0.02 -4.38
C ILE A 147 12.78 -1.14 -3.97
N ASP A 148 14.08 -0.85 -3.80
CA ASP A 148 15.09 -1.83 -3.46
C ASP A 148 15.28 -2.02 -1.94
N GLU A 149 16.01 -3.07 -1.58
CA GLU A 149 16.42 -3.37 -0.20
C GLU A 149 17.15 -2.21 0.47
N SER A 150 17.96 -1.44 -0.29
CA SER A 150 18.70 -0.30 0.24
C SER A 150 17.77 0.82 0.72
N SER A 151 16.69 1.07 -0.02
CA SER A 151 15.68 2.07 0.34
C SER A 151 14.89 1.65 1.57
N VAL A 152 14.52 0.36 1.67
CA VAL A 152 13.86 -0.17 2.87
C VAL A 152 14.80 -0.14 4.08
N TYR A 153 16.09 -0.43 3.89
CA TYR A 153 17.10 -0.30 4.94
C TYR A 153 17.17 1.12 5.48
N ARG A 154 17.19 2.15 4.61
CA ARG A 154 17.21 3.56 5.01
C ARG A 154 16.01 3.91 5.90
N VAL A 155 14.81 3.44 5.56
CA VAL A 155 13.61 3.65 6.39
C VAL A 155 13.80 3.16 7.83
N PHE A 156 14.34 1.95 8.02
CA PHE A 156 14.58 1.43 9.37
C PHE A 156 15.77 2.10 10.06
N ALA A 157 16.84 2.43 9.34
CA ALA A 157 17.99 3.12 9.91
C ALA A 157 17.62 4.53 10.41
N GLU A 158 16.88 5.30 9.61
CA GLU A 158 16.37 6.63 9.95
C GLU A 158 15.34 6.59 11.09
N ALA A 159 14.59 5.49 11.20
CA ALA A 159 13.71 5.25 12.36
C ALA A 159 14.48 4.97 13.66
N GLY A 160 15.82 4.88 13.61
CA GLY A 160 16.69 4.76 14.78
C GLY A 160 17.14 3.34 15.10
N TYR A 161 16.87 2.35 14.25
CA TYR A 161 17.37 0.98 14.44
C TYR A 161 18.87 0.88 14.12
N GLN A 162 19.59 0.04 14.87
CA GLN A 162 21.01 -0.23 14.59
C GLN A 162 21.20 -0.80 13.17
N PRO A 163 22.34 -0.53 12.50
CA PRO A 163 22.55 -0.92 11.10
C PRO A 163 22.26 -2.39 10.80
N LEU A 164 22.72 -3.32 11.63
CA LEU A 164 22.45 -4.74 11.43
C LEU A 164 20.94 -5.06 11.55
N ALA A 165 20.27 -4.55 12.58
CA ALA A 165 18.83 -4.78 12.77
C ALA A 165 17.99 -4.16 11.63
N ALA A 166 18.33 -2.95 11.20
CA ALA A 166 17.68 -2.28 10.06
C ALA A 166 17.84 -3.10 8.77
N PHE A 167 19.04 -3.65 8.54
CA PHE A 167 19.33 -4.49 7.39
C PHE A 167 18.54 -5.80 7.40
N GLU A 168 18.49 -6.47 8.56
CA GLU A 168 17.74 -7.71 8.73
C GLU A 168 16.23 -7.49 8.54
N LEU A 169 15.68 -6.40 9.10
CA LEU A 169 14.30 -5.98 8.87
C LEU A 169 14.03 -5.72 7.38
N ALA A 170 14.94 -5.01 6.70
CA ALA A 170 14.81 -4.76 5.26
C ALA A 170 14.76 -6.05 4.44
N ARG A 171 15.60 -7.04 4.76
CA ARG A 171 15.60 -8.34 4.09
C ARG A 171 14.35 -9.16 4.35
N ILE A 172 13.80 -9.09 5.56
CA ILE A 172 12.53 -9.74 5.91
C ILE A 172 11.36 -9.12 5.13
N CYS A 173 11.41 -7.81 4.87
CA CYS A 173 10.37 -7.07 4.17
C CYS A 173 10.50 -7.02 2.64
N THR A 174 11.57 -7.58 2.08
CA THR A 174 11.84 -7.58 0.63
C THR A 174 11.99 -9.00 0.09
N ARG A 175 11.64 -9.20 -1.17
CA ARG A 175 11.85 -10.47 -1.89
C ARG A 175 13.15 -10.39 -2.67
N TYR A 176 13.95 -11.45 -2.63
CA TYR A 176 15.21 -11.54 -3.37
C TYR A 176 14.95 -11.49 -4.89
N ALA A 177 15.56 -10.53 -5.60
CA ALA A 177 15.22 -10.26 -6.99
C ALA A 177 15.34 -11.48 -7.94
N PRO A 178 16.40 -12.32 -7.85
CA PRO A 178 16.52 -13.53 -8.68
C PRO A 178 15.38 -14.55 -8.52
N HIS A 179 14.64 -14.54 -7.41
CA HIS A 179 13.49 -15.43 -7.23
C HIS A 179 12.23 -14.94 -7.96
N ALA A 180 12.20 -13.70 -8.46
CA ALA A 180 11.04 -13.11 -9.12
C ALA A 180 11.24 -13.04 -10.63
N HIS A 181 10.75 -14.03 -11.37
CA HIS A 181 10.93 -14.12 -12.84
C HIS A 181 10.37 -12.96 -13.67
N HIS A 182 9.51 -12.13 -13.08
CA HIS A 182 8.93 -10.94 -13.72
C HIS A 182 9.76 -9.67 -13.50
N VAL A 183 10.86 -9.78 -12.75
CA VAL A 183 11.77 -8.68 -12.40
C VAL A 183 13.11 -8.89 -13.09
N ASP A 184 13.66 -7.80 -13.61
CA ASP A 184 15.02 -7.75 -14.14
C ASP A 184 16.02 -7.67 -12.97
N ALA A 185 16.58 -8.82 -12.60
CA ALA A 185 17.46 -8.94 -11.43
C ALA A 185 18.75 -8.11 -11.54
N GLU A 186 19.22 -7.80 -12.75
CA GLU A 186 20.44 -7.02 -12.96
C GLU A 186 20.34 -5.60 -12.39
N ARG A 187 19.13 -5.04 -12.33
CA ARG A 187 18.87 -3.75 -11.67
C ARG A 187 19.19 -3.75 -10.19
N PHE A 188 19.19 -4.93 -9.57
CA PHE A 188 19.40 -5.13 -8.15
C PHE A 188 20.79 -5.68 -7.84
N ARG A 189 21.72 -5.66 -8.80
CA ARG A 189 23.10 -6.14 -8.56
C ARG A 189 23.71 -5.42 -7.36
N SER A 190 24.12 -6.20 -6.35
CA SER A 190 24.73 -5.64 -5.14
C SER A 190 26.10 -5.07 -5.49
N LYS A 191 26.35 -3.85 -5.04
CA LYS A 191 27.67 -3.19 -5.12
C LYS A 191 28.44 -3.26 -3.80
N SER A 192 27.83 -3.81 -2.76
CA SER A 192 28.33 -3.77 -1.39
C SER A 192 28.59 -5.16 -0.86
N HIS A 193 29.69 -5.29 -0.11
CA HIS A 193 30.05 -6.49 0.62
C HIS A 193 29.90 -6.24 2.13
N TYR A 194 29.13 -7.10 2.78
CA TYR A 194 29.01 -7.14 4.23
C TYR A 194 30.19 -7.92 4.81
N ALA A 195 31.14 -7.20 5.41
CA ALA A 195 32.42 -7.76 5.86
C ALA A 195 32.28 -8.73 7.05
N THR A 196 31.38 -8.42 8.00
CA THR A 196 31.31 -9.12 9.29
C THR A 196 30.58 -10.46 9.19
N ILE A 197 29.48 -10.54 8.45
CA ILE A 197 28.65 -11.74 8.29
C ILE A 197 28.70 -12.16 6.81
N ARG A 198 29.64 -13.06 6.48
CA ARG A 198 29.89 -13.46 5.09
C ARG A 198 28.66 -14.04 4.40
N GLN A 199 27.79 -14.75 5.13
CA GLN A 199 26.55 -15.34 4.62
C GLN A 199 25.53 -14.29 4.14
N TYR A 200 25.71 -13.02 4.51
CA TYR A 200 24.85 -11.93 4.04
C TYR A 200 25.29 -11.39 2.67
N ASN A 201 26.45 -11.79 2.16
CA ASN A 201 26.93 -11.40 0.84
C ASN A 201 26.13 -12.10 -0.25
N MET A 202 25.16 -11.39 -0.82
CA MET A 202 24.36 -11.84 -1.95
C MET A 202 24.71 -11.00 -3.19
N PRO A 203 24.78 -11.61 -4.38
CA PRO A 203 25.12 -10.89 -5.62
C PRO A 203 24.02 -9.90 -6.06
N TYR A 204 22.80 -10.06 -5.53
CA TYR A 204 21.66 -9.22 -5.83
C TYR A 204 20.98 -8.78 -4.53
N MET A 205 20.28 -7.66 -4.58
CA MET A 205 19.44 -7.15 -3.50
C MET A 205 18.01 -7.65 -3.65
N GLY A 206 17.22 -7.49 -2.59
CA GLY A 206 15.78 -7.61 -2.68
C GLY A 206 15.07 -6.37 -3.21
N PHE A 207 13.78 -6.52 -3.49
CA PHE A 207 12.83 -5.46 -3.82
C PHE A 207 11.54 -5.62 -2.99
N VAL A 208 10.71 -4.58 -2.92
CA VAL A 208 9.41 -4.66 -2.24
C VAL A 208 8.43 -5.45 -3.10
N PRO A 209 7.89 -6.61 -2.64
CA PRO A 209 6.99 -7.41 -3.46
C PRO A 209 5.55 -6.90 -3.41
N GLN A 210 4.83 -6.93 -4.53
CA GLN A 210 3.39 -6.62 -4.55
C GLN A 210 2.60 -7.74 -3.88
N GLY A 211 1.96 -7.47 -2.74
CA GLY A 211 1.11 -8.43 -2.02
C GLY A 211 1.53 -8.74 -0.58
N ALA A 212 2.73 -8.32 -0.16
CA ALA A 212 3.16 -8.46 1.22
C ALA A 212 2.51 -7.42 2.17
N PRO A 213 2.22 -7.78 3.42
CA PRO A 213 1.64 -6.88 4.42
C PRO A 213 2.38 -5.55 4.58
N THR A 214 3.71 -5.54 4.60
CA THR A 214 4.52 -4.33 4.81
C THR A 214 4.68 -3.48 3.56
N SER A 215 4.47 -4.04 2.37
CA SER A 215 4.88 -3.41 1.10
C SER A 215 4.23 -2.06 0.86
N GLY A 216 2.92 -1.94 1.06
CA GLY A 216 2.21 -0.68 0.81
C GLY A 216 2.69 0.46 1.72
N ALA A 217 2.85 0.17 3.02
CA ALA A 217 3.29 1.16 3.98
C ALA A 217 4.78 1.54 3.78
N LEU A 218 5.65 0.56 3.53
CA LEU A 218 7.05 0.82 3.19
C LEU A 218 7.19 1.62 1.90
N ALA A 219 6.37 1.34 0.88
CA ALA A 219 6.41 2.08 -0.37
C ALA A 219 6.06 3.56 -0.17
N ASN A 220 5.13 3.86 0.75
CA ASN A 220 4.82 5.24 1.10
C ASN A 220 5.94 5.93 1.88
N LEU A 221 6.63 5.22 2.77
CA LEU A 221 7.75 5.77 3.53
C LEU A 221 8.94 6.07 2.61
N VAL A 222 9.27 5.17 1.68
CA VAL A 222 10.33 5.38 0.70
C VAL A 222 10.00 6.56 -0.24
N ALA A 223 8.75 6.69 -0.66
CA ALA A 223 8.33 7.78 -1.55
C ALA A 223 8.11 9.13 -0.84
N LYS A 224 8.45 9.26 0.46
CA LYS A 224 8.18 10.48 1.23
C LYS A 224 8.93 11.70 0.68
N ASP A 225 10.20 11.56 0.33
CA ASP A 225 11.01 12.68 -0.21
C ASP A 225 10.59 13.05 -1.64
N LEU A 226 10.16 12.06 -2.43
CA LEU A 226 9.48 12.29 -3.69
C LEU A 226 8.21 13.12 -3.50
N ASP A 227 7.36 12.74 -2.54
CA ASP A 227 6.09 13.43 -2.28
C ASP A 227 6.32 14.89 -1.84
N LEU A 228 7.37 15.15 -1.05
CA LEU A 228 7.78 16.51 -0.68
C LEU A 228 8.17 17.33 -1.92
N THR A 229 9.02 16.76 -2.78
CA THR A 229 9.48 17.41 -4.02
C THR A 229 8.32 17.69 -4.97
N LEU A 230 7.42 16.71 -5.17
CA LEU A 230 6.26 16.85 -6.05
C LEU A 230 5.23 17.83 -5.51
N THR A 231 5.12 17.97 -4.19
CA THR A 231 4.30 19.03 -3.57
C THR A 231 4.85 20.42 -3.94
N GLN A 232 6.16 20.63 -3.86
CA GLN A 232 6.80 21.89 -4.27
C GLN A 232 6.64 22.17 -5.77
N VAL A 233 6.78 21.15 -6.62
CA VAL A 233 6.50 21.26 -8.06
C VAL A 233 5.05 21.69 -8.28
N ALA A 234 4.09 21.06 -7.59
CA ALA A 234 2.68 21.42 -7.72
C ALA A 234 2.43 22.89 -7.32
N GLU A 235 2.97 23.33 -6.19
CA GLU A 235 2.86 24.71 -5.70
C GLU A 235 3.42 25.73 -6.70
N LYS A 236 4.62 25.47 -7.25
CA LYS A 236 5.24 26.30 -8.30
C LYS A 236 4.33 26.53 -9.50
N TYR A 237 3.55 25.53 -9.86
CA TYR A 237 2.63 25.58 -11.00
C TYR A 237 1.19 25.96 -10.63
N GLY A 238 0.92 26.28 -9.35
CA GLY A 238 -0.42 26.60 -8.86
C GLY A 238 -1.38 25.41 -8.92
N ALA A 239 -0.88 24.21 -8.62
CA ALA A 239 -1.62 22.96 -8.61
C ALA A 239 -1.63 22.32 -7.22
N ALA A 240 -2.67 21.54 -6.93
CA ALA A 240 -2.71 20.64 -5.78
C ALA A 240 -2.20 19.25 -6.18
N TYR A 241 -1.51 18.55 -5.28
CA TYR A 241 -0.92 17.25 -5.52
C TYR A 241 -1.47 16.19 -4.57
N THR A 242 -1.75 15.00 -5.09
CA THR A 242 -1.95 13.78 -4.30
C THR A 242 -1.32 12.56 -4.96
N ARG A 243 -0.98 11.55 -4.15
CA ARG A 243 -0.54 10.23 -4.59
C ARG A 243 -1.38 9.12 -3.96
N TYR A 244 -1.81 8.18 -4.78
CA TYR A 244 -2.46 6.95 -4.37
C TYR A 244 -1.69 5.77 -4.97
N SER A 245 -0.80 5.16 -4.17
CA SER A 245 0.12 4.12 -4.64
C SER A 245 1.04 4.69 -5.73
N ASP A 246 0.92 4.20 -6.96
CA ASP A 246 1.65 4.58 -8.17
C ASP A 246 0.97 5.69 -8.97
N ASP A 247 -0.34 5.90 -8.78
CA ASP A 247 -1.10 6.98 -9.39
C ASP A 247 -0.83 8.31 -8.66
N MET A 248 -0.38 9.32 -9.39
CA MET A 248 -0.17 10.68 -8.91
C MET A 248 -1.08 11.63 -9.67
N THR A 249 -1.73 12.54 -8.95
CA THR A 249 -2.65 13.51 -9.55
C THR A 249 -2.27 14.92 -9.16
N PHE A 250 -2.18 15.78 -10.17
CA PHE A 250 -2.07 17.21 -10.04
C PHE A 250 -3.35 17.85 -10.56
N SER A 251 -3.88 18.84 -9.85
CA SER A 251 -5.08 19.56 -10.26
C SER A 251 -4.92 21.06 -10.15
N SER A 252 -5.45 21.80 -11.11
CA SER A 252 -5.43 23.27 -11.07
C SER A 252 -6.72 23.88 -11.64
N THR A 253 -6.89 25.17 -11.39
CA THR A 253 -8.04 25.97 -11.79
C THR A 253 -7.78 26.70 -13.13
N SER A 254 -8.54 27.76 -13.42
CA SER A 254 -8.65 28.38 -14.75
C SER A 254 -7.37 29.03 -15.30
N LYS A 255 -6.41 29.45 -14.46
CA LYS A 255 -5.14 30.09 -14.91
C LYS A 255 -4.06 29.10 -15.37
N PHE A 256 -4.38 27.80 -15.36
CA PHE A 256 -3.48 26.74 -15.81
C PHE A 256 -3.57 26.55 -17.32
N THR A 257 -2.45 26.22 -17.96
CA THR A 257 -2.37 26.06 -19.42
C THR A 257 -1.75 24.72 -19.79
N ARG A 258 -1.91 24.30 -21.05
CA ARG A 258 -1.28 23.09 -21.55
C ARG A 258 0.24 23.15 -21.49
N SER A 259 0.83 24.33 -21.73
CA SER A 259 2.28 24.53 -21.60
C SER A 259 2.76 24.30 -20.15
N LYS A 260 2.06 24.88 -19.16
CA LYS A 260 2.34 24.62 -17.73
C LYS A 260 2.19 23.14 -17.38
N ALA A 261 1.18 22.46 -17.94
CA ALA A 261 1.00 21.02 -17.75
C ALA A 261 2.21 20.21 -18.22
N LEU A 262 2.76 20.55 -19.39
CA LEU A 262 3.95 19.88 -19.94
C LEU A 262 5.20 20.16 -19.09
N SER A 263 5.41 21.41 -18.66
CA SER A 263 6.55 21.74 -17.79
C SER A 263 6.45 21.06 -16.42
N LEU A 264 5.24 20.97 -15.84
CA LEU A 264 4.98 20.21 -14.62
C LEU A 264 5.34 18.73 -14.79
N ILE A 265 4.96 18.12 -15.93
CA ILE A 265 5.27 16.70 -16.23
C ILE A 265 6.78 16.49 -16.26
N GLU A 266 7.55 17.35 -16.91
CA GLU A 266 9.00 17.19 -17.05
C GLU A 266 9.76 17.43 -15.74
N GLU A 267 9.33 18.40 -14.92
CA GLU A 267 9.88 18.55 -13.56
C GLU A 267 9.52 17.36 -12.67
N SER A 268 8.29 16.85 -12.77
CA SER A 268 7.87 15.65 -12.04
C SER A 268 8.65 14.40 -12.48
N ARG A 269 8.95 14.27 -13.79
CA ARG A 269 9.79 13.20 -14.33
C ARG A 269 11.20 13.26 -13.73
N THR A 270 11.76 14.46 -13.63
CA THR A 270 13.07 14.68 -13.01
C THR A 270 13.05 14.31 -11.53
N ALA A 271 12.04 14.76 -10.78
CA ALA A 271 11.86 14.42 -9.37
C ALA A 271 11.73 12.90 -9.16
N LEU A 272 10.95 12.21 -10.00
CA LEU A 272 10.83 10.76 -9.98
C LEU A 272 12.19 10.08 -10.20
N PHE A 273 12.92 10.49 -11.22
CA PHE A 273 14.22 9.90 -11.55
C PHE A 273 15.24 10.06 -10.41
N MET A 274 15.31 11.25 -9.80
CA MET A 274 16.20 11.52 -8.66
C MET A 274 15.86 10.69 -7.42
N ASN A 275 14.60 10.26 -7.27
CA ASN A 275 14.14 9.40 -6.18
C ASN A 275 14.09 7.92 -6.56
N GLY A 276 14.71 7.52 -7.68
CA GLY A 276 14.80 6.11 -8.09
C GLY A 276 13.55 5.55 -8.78
N PHE A 277 12.60 6.40 -9.15
CA PHE A 277 11.36 6.02 -9.85
C PHE A 277 11.40 6.41 -11.33
N ARG A 278 10.53 5.80 -12.13
CA ARG A 278 10.38 6.14 -13.55
C ARG A 278 8.93 6.45 -13.89
N LEU A 279 8.72 7.55 -14.62
CA LEU A 279 7.41 7.92 -15.13
C LEU A 279 6.93 6.93 -16.20
N HIS A 280 5.66 6.54 -16.14
CA HIS A 280 5.03 5.68 -17.13
C HIS A 280 4.38 6.51 -18.24
N ASP A 281 5.16 6.91 -19.25
CA ASP A 281 4.74 7.84 -20.32
C ASP A 281 3.39 7.49 -20.97
N LYS A 282 3.15 6.21 -21.30
CA LYS A 282 1.91 5.77 -21.95
C LYS A 282 0.65 5.91 -21.07
N LYS A 283 0.81 6.10 -19.76
CA LYS A 283 -0.28 6.29 -18.80
C LYS A 283 -0.36 7.73 -18.29
N THR A 284 0.60 8.58 -18.64
CA THR A 284 0.54 10.02 -18.37
C THR A 284 -0.60 10.64 -19.15
N GLN A 285 -1.45 11.41 -18.48
CA GLN A 285 -2.64 12.02 -19.08
C GLN A 285 -2.82 13.47 -18.64
N ILE A 286 -3.28 14.32 -19.57
CA ILE A 286 -3.70 15.69 -19.30
C ILE A 286 -5.19 15.79 -19.65
N GLN A 287 -6.01 16.20 -18.70
CA GLN A 287 -7.44 16.44 -18.88
C GLN A 287 -7.71 17.95 -18.85
N PRO A 288 -7.87 18.62 -20.01
CA PRO A 288 -8.11 20.06 -20.11
C PRO A 288 -9.55 20.45 -19.71
N PRO A 289 -9.87 21.75 -19.56
CA PRO A 289 -11.22 22.24 -19.31
C PRO A 289 -12.21 21.67 -20.33
N GLY A 290 -13.42 21.33 -19.87
CA GLY A 290 -14.46 20.67 -20.67
C GLY A 290 -14.29 19.14 -20.79
N ALA A 291 -13.10 18.59 -20.55
CA ALA A 291 -12.94 17.15 -20.42
C ALA A 291 -13.37 16.68 -19.03
N ARG A 292 -14.09 15.55 -18.99
CA ARG A 292 -14.52 14.86 -17.78
C ARG A 292 -13.34 14.50 -16.87
N LYS A 293 -13.43 14.85 -15.59
CA LYS A 293 -12.43 14.59 -14.56
C LYS A 293 -12.72 13.28 -13.86
N THR A 294 -11.72 12.41 -13.83
CA THR A 294 -11.85 11.12 -13.14
C THR A 294 -10.56 10.74 -12.45
N ILE A 295 -10.66 10.54 -11.13
CA ILE A 295 -9.56 10.16 -10.25
C ILE A 295 -9.94 8.85 -9.58
N LEU A 296 -9.08 7.83 -9.70
CA LEU A 296 -9.31 6.51 -9.10
C LEU A 296 -10.69 5.89 -9.44
N GLY A 297 -11.21 6.20 -10.63
CA GLY A 297 -12.52 5.73 -11.11
C GLY A 297 -13.72 6.54 -10.62
N LEU A 298 -13.50 7.58 -9.82
CA LEU A 298 -14.49 8.50 -9.26
C LEU A 298 -14.52 9.82 -10.03
N LEU A 299 -15.71 10.39 -10.17
CA LEU A 299 -15.92 11.69 -10.80
C LEU A 299 -15.68 12.81 -9.81
N VAL A 300 -15.00 13.86 -10.28
CA VAL A 300 -14.62 15.03 -9.48
C VAL A 300 -14.88 16.36 -10.20
N ASP A 301 -15.75 16.34 -11.22
CA ASP A 301 -16.06 17.51 -12.06
C ASP A 301 -16.85 18.62 -11.34
N GLY A 302 -17.45 18.34 -10.18
CA GLY A 302 -18.29 19.28 -9.43
C GLY A 302 -17.88 19.41 -7.97
N ASP A 303 -18.85 19.78 -7.12
CA ASP A 303 -18.65 20.02 -5.68
C ASP A 303 -18.71 18.74 -4.83
N SER A 304 -18.93 17.59 -5.47
CA SER A 304 -19.03 16.29 -4.79
C SER A 304 -18.44 15.17 -5.63
N VAL A 305 -17.97 14.13 -4.93
CA VAL A 305 -17.39 12.94 -5.55
C VAL A 305 -18.50 11.97 -5.92
N HIS A 306 -18.56 11.56 -7.19
CA HIS A 306 -19.61 10.65 -7.67
C HIS A 306 -19.04 9.37 -8.29
N LEU A 307 -19.82 8.29 -8.27
CA LEU A 307 -19.50 7.10 -9.05
C LEU A 307 -19.63 7.37 -10.55
N ASN A 308 -18.73 6.77 -11.33
CA ASN A 308 -18.86 6.78 -12.78
C ASN A 308 -20.16 6.09 -13.23
N LYS A 309 -20.72 6.56 -14.36
CA LYS A 309 -22.00 6.07 -14.92
C LYS A 309 -21.98 4.56 -15.15
N ARG A 310 -20.84 4.00 -15.58
CA ARG A 310 -20.70 2.56 -15.87
C ARG A 310 -20.92 1.70 -14.63
N ILE A 311 -20.34 2.08 -13.49
CA ILE A 311 -20.51 1.37 -12.22
C ILE A 311 -21.95 1.53 -11.73
N ARG A 312 -22.50 2.76 -11.74
CA ARG A 312 -23.90 3.01 -11.35
C ARG A 312 -24.89 2.17 -12.14
N SER A 313 -24.81 2.22 -13.47
CA SER A 313 -25.70 1.44 -14.33
C SER A 313 -25.54 -0.06 -14.14
N ARG A 314 -24.34 -0.56 -13.80
CA ARG A 314 -24.16 -1.98 -13.46
C ARG A 314 -24.93 -2.35 -12.19
N ILE A 315 -24.85 -1.54 -11.15
CA ILE A 315 -25.56 -1.76 -9.88
C ILE A 315 -27.07 -1.71 -10.13
N GLU A 316 -27.55 -0.65 -10.80
CA GLU A 316 -28.95 -0.47 -11.17
C GLU A 316 -29.49 -1.65 -11.98
N ASN A 317 -28.72 -2.17 -12.93
CA ASN A 317 -29.10 -3.34 -13.72
C ASN A 317 -29.23 -4.60 -12.86
N HIS A 318 -28.36 -4.79 -11.86
CA HIS A 318 -28.48 -5.93 -10.95
C HIS A 318 -29.72 -5.83 -10.07
N VAL A 319 -29.96 -4.66 -9.48
CA VAL A 319 -31.13 -4.41 -8.63
C VAL A 319 -32.41 -4.55 -9.44
N ARG A 320 -32.52 -3.89 -10.60
CA ARG A 320 -33.69 -3.98 -11.49
C ARG A 320 -33.96 -5.40 -11.98
N GLY A 321 -32.91 -6.15 -12.29
CA GLY A 321 -33.03 -7.54 -12.70
C GLY A 321 -33.60 -8.41 -11.59
N ALA A 322 -33.08 -8.26 -10.36
CA ALA A 322 -33.60 -8.96 -9.19
C ALA A 322 -35.03 -8.53 -8.82
N GLU A 323 -35.36 -7.24 -8.92
CA GLU A 323 -36.72 -6.74 -8.74
C GLU A 323 -37.70 -7.37 -9.73
N LYS A 324 -37.33 -7.42 -11.02
CA LYS A 324 -38.23 -7.88 -12.09
C LYS A 324 -38.39 -9.40 -12.13
N PHE A 325 -37.31 -10.14 -11.92
CA PHE A 325 -37.28 -11.59 -12.18
C PHE A 325 -37.11 -12.43 -10.91
N GLY A 326 -36.89 -11.81 -9.75
CA GLY A 326 -36.49 -12.48 -8.51
C GLY A 326 -34.98 -12.73 -8.44
N LEU A 327 -34.45 -12.79 -7.23
CA LEU A 327 -33.03 -13.02 -6.93
C LEU A 327 -32.52 -14.30 -7.60
N ARG A 328 -33.27 -15.41 -7.45
CA ARG A 328 -32.89 -16.74 -7.95
C ARG A 328 -32.75 -16.79 -9.47
N SER A 329 -33.72 -16.22 -10.17
CA SER A 329 -33.73 -16.17 -11.64
C SER A 329 -32.62 -15.26 -12.16
N HIS A 330 -32.46 -14.09 -11.54
CA HIS A 330 -31.47 -13.10 -11.99
C HIS A 330 -30.04 -13.55 -11.75
N TYR A 331 -29.68 -14.09 -10.57
CA TYR A 331 -28.30 -14.55 -10.32
C TYR A 331 -27.88 -15.66 -11.30
N SER A 332 -28.81 -16.57 -11.60
CA SER A 332 -28.59 -17.66 -12.55
C SER A 332 -28.34 -17.11 -13.95
N HIS A 333 -29.13 -16.12 -14.38
CA HIS A 333 -28.97 -15.45 -15.67
C HIS A 333 -27.63 -14.71 -15.80
N VAL A 334 -27.18 -14.04 -14.74
CA VAL A 334 -25.86 -13.35 -14.72
C VAL A 334 -24.69 -14.27 -14.35
N ASN A 335 -24.94 -15.57 -14.24
CA ASN A 335 -23.95 -16.64 -14.04
C ASN A 335 -23.05 -16.46 -12.80
N PHE A 336 -23.64 -16.09 -11.66
CA PHE A 336 -22.92 -16.11 -10.38
C PHE A 336 -22.84 -17.54 -9.82
N ALA A 337 -21.71 -17.88 -9.20
CA ALA A 337 -21.45 -19.21 -8.65
C ALA A 337 -22.42 -19.60 -7.51
N SER A 338 -22.92 -18.62 -6.75
CA SER A 338 -23.91 -18.84 -5.70
C SER A 338 -24.79 -17.61 -5.49
N LEU A 339 -26.00 -17.84 -4.96
CA LEU A 339 -26.92 -16.77 -4.59
C LEU A 339 -26.32 -15.87 -3.49
N GLU A 340 -25.66 -16.46 -2.50
CA GLU A 340 -24.96 -15.70 -1.44
C GLU A 340 -23.84 -14.82 -2.02
N GLY A 341 -23.03 -15.36 -2.92
CA GLY A 341 -21.98 -14.60 -3.60
C GLY A 341 -22.53 -13.44 -4.42
N PHE A 342 -23.67 -13.64 -5.09
CA PHE A 342 -24.39 -12.57 -5.77
C PHE A 342 -24.88 -11.48 -4.81
N VAL A 343 -25.56 -11.88 -3.73
CA VAL A 343 -26.08 -10.92 -2.75
C VAL A 343 -24.95 -10.12 -2.10
N ASN A 344 -23.86 -10.78 -1.70
CA ASN A 344 -22.69 -10.13 -1.12
C ASN A 344 -22.01 -9.18 -2.11
N HIS A 345 -21.89 -9.59 -3.38
CA HIS A 345 -21.32 -8.75 -4.43
C HIS A 345 -22.15 -7.48 -4.68
N VAL A 346 -23.46 -7.60 -4.86
CA VAL A 346 -24.33 -6.43 -5.10
C VAL A 346 -24.41 -5.55 -3.86
N SER A 347 -24.55 -6.14 -2.67
CA SER A 347 -24.59 -5.39 -1.41
C SER A 347 -23.29 -4.63 -1.16
N GLY A 348 -22.13 -5.24 -1.47
CA GLY A 348 -20.83 -4.58 -1.38
C GLY A 348 -20.67 -3.42 -2.36
N LEU A 349 -21.17 -3.56 -3.60
CA LEU A 349 -21.17 -2.46 -4.56
C LEU A 349 -22.07 -1.29 -4.13
N ILE A 350 -23.23 -1.58 -3.54
CA ILE A 350 -24.14 -0.56 -3.00
C ILE A 350 -23.51 0.11 -1.77
N ALA A 351 -22.90 -0.65 -0.85
CA ALA A 351 -22.17 -0.11 0.30
C ALA A 351 -21.04 0.83 -0.15
N PHE A 352 -20.30 0.45 -1.19
CA PHE A 352 -19.29 1.31 -1.79
C PHE A 352 -19.90 2.58 -2.41
N TRP A 353 -21.04 2.49 -3.10
CA TRP A 353 -21.73 3.68 -3.61
C TRP A 353 -22.16 4.60 -2.47
N LEU A 354 -22.74 4.06 -1.40
CA LEU A 354 -23.13 4.83 -0.22
C LEU A 354 -21.96 5.56 0.43
N ASP A 355 -20.78 4.93 0.52
CA ASP A 355 -19.58 5.60 1.04
C ASP A 355 -19.16 6.77 0.14
N ILE A 356 -19.19 6.61 -1.18
CA ILE A 356 -18.79 7.65 -2.14
C ILE A 356 -19.80 8.79 -2.21
N ASP A 357 -21.07 8.48 -2.44
CA ASP A 357 -22.12 9.42 -2.84
C ASP A 357 -23.45 9.04 -2.13
N PRO A 358 -23.58 9.37 -0.83
CA PRO A 358 -24.72 8.97 -0.02
C PRO A 358 -26.04 9.49 -0.56
N GLU A 359 -26.08 10.74 -1.01
CA GLU A 359 -27.31 11.41 -1.46
C GLU A 359 -27.93 10.71 -2.67
N ASN A 360 -27.11 10.29 -3.64
CA ASN A 360 -27.60 9.65 -4.87
C ASN A 360 -27.73 8.11 -4.78
N SER A 361 -27.53 7.51 -3.60
CA SER A 361 -27.54 6.04 -3.42
C SER A 361 -28.55 5.52 -2.40
N GLN A 362 -29.28 6.38 -1.70
CA GLN A 362 -30.29 5.97 -0.72
C GLN A 362 -31.45 5.18 -1.37
N ASP A 363 -31.93 5.62 -2.53
CA ASP A 363 -33.03 4.93 -3.25
C ASP A 363 -32.64 3.49 -3.62
N ILE A 364 -31.46 3.32 -4.24
CA ILE A 364 -31.01 2.00 -4.69
C ILE A 364 -30.75 1.06 -3.50
N GLN A 365 -30.29 1.59 -2.36
CA GLN A 365 -30.13 0.80 -1.13
C GLN A 365 -31.49 0.33 -0.59
N LYS A 366 -32.48 1.22 -0.55
CA LYS A 366 -33.82 0.91 -0.08
C LYS A 366 -34.45 -0.18 -0.94
N ARG A 367 -34.45 0.00 -2.25
CA ARG A 367 -34.94 -0.96 -3.25
C ARG A 367 -34.28 -2.32 -3.15
N TRP A 368 -32.96 -2.34 -2.94
CA TRP A 368 -32.23 -3.59 -2.73
C TRP A 368 -32.66 -4.30 -1.44
N LYS A 369 -32.77 -3.58 -0.31
CA LYS A 369 -33.25 -4.15 0.96
C LYS A 369 -34.67 -4.71 0.84
N GLU A 370 -35.56 -4.02 0.13
CA GLU A 370 -36.93 -4.48 -0.13
C GLU A 370 -36.93 -5.74 -1.00
N THR A 371 -36.11 -5.79 -2.04
CA THR A 371 -35.94 -6.98 -2.90
C THR A 371 -35.45 -8.18 -2.10
N LEU A 372 -34.45 -7.98 -1.22
CA LEU A 372 -33.97 -9.03 -0.34
C LEU A 372 -35.06 -9.56 0.59
N ARG A 373 -35.83 -8.67 1.23
CA ARG A 373 -36.94 -9.05 2.12
C ARG A 373 -38.04 -9.80 1.38
N ARG A 374 -38.45 -9.32 0.20
CA ARG A 374 -39.47 -9.94 -0.64
C ARG A 374 -39.13 -11.38 -1.00
N ASP A 375 -37.86 -11.65 -1.28
CA ASP A 375 -37.39 -12.97 -1.69
C ASP A 375 -36.92 -13.84 -0.51
N GLY A 376 -37.28 -13.46 0.73
CA GLY A 376 -36.98 -14.21 1.95
C GLY A 376 -35.50 -14.20 2.37
N TRP A 377 -34.70 -13.28 1.82
CA TRP A 377 -33.30 -13.10 2.20
C TRP A 377 -33.19 -12.17 3.41
N HIS A 378 -33.34 -12.74 4.60
CA HIS A 378 -33.09 -12.03 5.84
C HIS A 378 -31.58 -11.93 6.05
N GLN A 379 -31.03 -10.73 5.89
CA GLN A 379 -29.66 -10.44 6.29
C GLN A 379 -29.51 -10.78 7.78
N VAL A 380 -28.70 -11.78 8.11
CA VAL A 380 -28.01 -11.78 9.40
C VAL A 380 -27.12 -10.55 9.35
N ASP A 381 -27.21 -9.65 10.33
CA ASP A 381 -26.47 -8.39 10.38
C ASP A 381 -24.95 -8.64 10.43
N TYR A 382 -24.33 -8.89 9.27
CA TYR A 382 -22.88 -9.04 9.13
C TYR A 382 -22.13 -7.69 9.17
N TRP A 383 -22.84 -6.57 9.31
CA TRP A 383 -22.29 -5.21 9.25
C TRP A 383 -21.90 -4.64 10.63
N ARG A 384 -21.90 -5.44 11.69
CA ARG A 384 -21.51 -5.06 13.07
C ARG A 384 -20.20 -5.72 13.56
N MET A 385 -19.25 -6.06 12.68
CA MET A 385 -17.91 -6.51 13.08
C MET A 385 -16.82 -5.55 12.63
#